data_AF-A0A3B8MJN2-F1
#
_entry.id   AF-A0A3B8MJN2-F1
#
_cell.length_a   1.000
_cell.length_b   1.000
_cell.length_c   1.000
_cell.angle_alpha   90.00
_cell.angle_beta   90.00
_cell.angle_gamma   90.00
#
_symmetry.space_group_name_H-M   'P 1'
#
loop_
_entity.id
_entity.type
_entity.pdbx_description
1 polymer ?
#
loop_
_entity_poly.entity_id
_entity_poly.type
_entity_poly.pdbx_seq_one_letter_code
_entity_poly.pdbx_strand_id
1 'polypeptide(L)'
;MQLAEQTGADSEVVGYFALFHDARRCNEGRDPDHGRRGAELAAQWRGELFHLHEEAFDQLWFACVHHTDGMTEGDLSVQVCWDADRLDLPRVGIQPEPHRLCTEAAKQRIRSDTSRAGKASH
;
A
#
# COMPACT_ATOMS: atom_id res chain seq x y z
N MET A 1 4.51 4.13 7.32
CA MET A 1 4.88 5.36 8.06
C MET A 1 5.93 6.19 7.36
N GLN A 2 7.17 5.72 7.17
CA GLN A 2 8.23 6.54 6.55
C GLN A 2 7.87 7.13 5.17
N LEU A 3 7.17 6.38 4.30
CA LEU A 3 6.78 6.89 2.99
C LEU A 3 5.67 7.96 3.07
N ALA A 4 4.76 7.85 4.04
CA ALA A 4 3.73 8.85 4.27
C ALA A 4 4.34 10.18 4.73
N GLU A 5 5.28 10.14 5.68
CA GLU A 5 6.01 11.32 6.15
C GLU A 5 6.79 12.03 5.04
N GLN A 6 7.43 11.26 4.14
CA GLN A 6 8.22 11.82 3.04
C GLN A 6 7.38 12.46 1.94
N THR A 7 6.14 12.02 1.78
CA THR A 7 5.25 12.46 0.69
C THR A 7 4.21 13.48 1.16
N GLY A 8 3.89 13.50 2.46
CA GLY A 8 2.77 14.27 3.00
C GLY A 8 1.43 13.55 2.87
N ALA A 9 1.42 12.25 2.57
CA ALA A 9 0.20 11.44 2.60
C ALA A 9 -0.36 11.33 4.02
N ASP A 10 -1.67 11.12 4.11
CA ASP A 10 -2.36 10.88 5.39
C ASP A 10 -1.84 9.57 6.01
N SER A 11 -1.17 9.70 7.15
CA SER A 11 -0.56 8.58 7.84
C SER A 11 -1.58 7.63 8.46
N GLU A 12 -2.79 8.09 8.77
CA GLU A 12 -3.87 7.23 9.26
C GLU A 12 -4.36 6.34 8.13
N VAL A 13 -4.61 6.89 6.94
CA VAL A 13 -5.02 6.11 5.75
C VAL A 13 -3.99 5.03 5.44
N VAL A 14 -2.70 5.39 5.37
CA VAL A 14 -1.61 4.45 5.09
C VAL A 14 -1.47 3.39 6.19
N GLY A 15 -1.67 3.78 7.45
CA GLY A 15 -1.62 2.87 8.60
C GLY A 15 -2.75 1.84 8.57
N TYR A 16 -3.99 2.29 8.37
CA TYR A 16 -5.14 1.38 8.29
C TYR A 16 -5.11 0.52 7.03
N PHE A 17 -4.60 1.03 5.90
CA PHE A 17 -4.38 0.23 4.72
C PHE A 17 -3.46 -0.96 5.02
N ALA A 18 -2.33 -0.72 5.70
CA ALA A 18 -1.40 -1.78 6.10
C ALA A 18 -2.06 -2.85 7.00
N LEU A 19 -3.06 -2.48 7.80
CA LEU A 19 -3.80 -3.42 8.64
C LEU A 19 -4.86 -4.22 7.87
N PHE A 20 -5.52 -3.62 6.86
CA PHE A 20 -6.74 -4.19 6.29
C PHE A 20 -6.61 -4.79 4.89
N HIS A 21 -5.71 -4.32 4.01
CA HIS A 21 -5.70 -4.69 2.58
C HIS A 21 -5.62 -6.22 2.36
N ASP A 22 -4.84 -6.92 3.17
CA ASP A 22 -4.64 -8.38 3.13
C ASP A 22 -5.37 -9.15 4.24
N ALA A 23 -6.10 -8.47 5.14
CA ALA A 23 -6.64 -9.06 6.37
C ALA A 23 -7.70 -10.16 6.14
N ARG A 24 -8.22 -10.27 4.91
CA ARG A 24 -9.31 -11.19 4.55
C ARG A 24 -8.96 -12.10 3.37
N ARG A 25 -7.68 -12.37 3.12
CA ARG A 25 -7.26 -13.43 2.19
C ARG A 25 -7.86 -14.78 2.61
N CYS A 26 -8.41 -15.53 1.66
CA CYS A 26 -8.91 -16.88 1.91
C CYS A 26 -7.95 -17.98 1.47
N ASN A 27 -6.91 -17.64 0.70
CA ASN A 27 -5.90 -18.57 0.23
C ASN A 27 -4.58 -17.84 -0.12
N GLU A 28 -3.53 -18.63 -0.40
CA GLU A 28 -2.20 -18.12 -0.74
C GLU A 28 -1.99 -17.85 -2.24
N GLY A 29 -2.94 -18.23 -3.08
CA GLY A 29 -2.87 -18.10 -4.53
C GLY A 29 -3.65 -16.89 -5.04
N ARG A 30 -4.45 -17.11 -6.09
CA ARG A 30 -5.27 -16.05 -6.67
C ARG A 30 -6.50 -15.80 -5.80
N ASP A 31 -6.61 -14.60 -5.29
CA ASP A 31 -7.72 -14.18 -4.46
C ASP A 31 -8.19 -12.76 -4.83
N PRO A 32 -8.88 -12.54 -5.97
CA PRO A 32 -9.10 -11.20 -6.51
C PRO A 32 -9.95 -10.28 -5.61
N ASP A 33 -10.76 -10.84 -4.71
CA ASP A 33 -11.69 -10.08 -3.84
C ASP A 33 -11.12 -9.81 -2.43
N HIS A 34 -9.87 -10.16 -2.12
CA HIS A 34 -9.32 -9.95 -0.77
C HIS A 34 -9.28 -8.48 -0.36
N GLY A 35 -8.86 -7.58 -1.26
CA GLY A 35 -8.84 -6.15 -1.01
C GLY A 35 -10.22 -5.58 -0.67
N ARG A 36 -11.25 -5.98 -1.44
CA ARG A 36 -12.65 -5.60 -1.16
C ARG A 36 -13.13 -6.12 0.20
N ARG A 37 -12.85 -7.38 0.53
CA ARG A 37 -13.21 -7.93 1.85
C ARG A 37 -12.44 -7.25 2.99
N GLY A 38 -11.21 -6.82 2.74
CA GLY A 38 -10.43 -5.99 3.66
C GLY A 38 -11.08 -4.63 3.91
N ALA A 39 -11.53 -3.96 2.85
CA ALA A 39 -12.26 -2.70 2.93
C ALA A 39 -13.61 -2.85 3.67
N GLU A 40 -14.36 -3.92 3.39
CA GLU A 40 -15.59 -4.28 4.11
C GLU A 40 -15.34 -4.50 5.60
N LEU A 41 -14.20 -5.12 5.98
CA LEU A 41 -13.80 -5.26 7.37
C LEU A 41 -13.48 -3.90 8.00
N ALA A 42 -12.76 -3.02 7.30
CA ALA A 42 -12.48 -1.67 7.77
C ALA A 42 -13.78 -0.87 8.02
N ALA A 43 -14.77 -1.01 7.15
CA ALA A 43 -16.08 -0.37 7.31
C ALA A 43 -16.82 -0.85 8.57
N GLN A 44 -16.74 -2.14 8.89
CA GLN A 44 -17.38 -2.70 10.09
C GLN A 44 -16.81 -2.09 11.37
N TRP A 45 -15.51 -1.80 11.39
CA TRP A 45 -14.84 -1.29 12.59
C TRP A 45 -14.71 0.24 12.64
N ARG A 46 -15.00 0.94 11.55
CA ARG A 46 -15.01 2.41 11.52
C ARG A 46 -16.13 2.93 12.41
N GLY A 47 -15.78 3.84 13.31
CA GLY A 47 -16.68 4.40 14.32
C GLY A 47 -16.75 3.57 15.61
N GLU A 48 -16.24 2.34 15.61
CA GLU A 48 -16.17 1.49 16.80
C GLU A 48 -14.75 1.38 17.37
N LEU A 49 -13.79 0.95 16.54
CA LEU A 49 -12.39 0.75 16.96
C LEU A 49 -11.46 1.88 16.51
N PHE A 50 -11.81 2.55 15.43
CA PHE A 50 -11.07 3.70 14.92
C PHE A 50 -12.00 4.70 14.25
N HIS A 51 -11.53 5.93 14.10
CA HIS A 51 -12.27 6.98 13.41
C HIS A 51 -11.43 7.49 12.24
N LEU A 52 -12.03 7.48 11.05
CA LEU A 52 -11.58 8.24 9.89
C LEU A 52 -12.75 9.10 9.43
N HIS A 53 -12.46 10.35 9.02
CA HIS A 53 -13.45 11.16 8.34
C HIS A 53 -13.80 10.55 6.97
N GLU A 54 -14.88 11.02 6.34
CA GLU A 54 -15.45 10.41 5.13
C GLU A 54 -14.44 10.28 3.99
N GLU A 55 -13.80 11.39 3.61
CA GLU A 55 -12.81 11.41 2.53
C GLU A 55 -11.61 10.48 2.77
N ALA A 56 -11.00 10.50 3.97
CA ALA A 56 -9.92 9.56 4.31
C ALA A 56 -10.39 8.09 4.29
N PHE A 57 -11.63 7.82 4.70
CA PHE A 57 -12.13 6.45 4.64
C PHE A 57 -12.40 6.01 3.19
N ASP A 58 -12.89 6.89 2.33
CA ASP A 58 -13.08 6.59 0.91
C ASP A 58 -11.73 6.30 0.23
N GLN A 59 -10.68 7.05 0.59
CA GLN A 59 -9.31 6.77 0.16
C GLN A 59 -8.83 5.40 0.66
N LEU A 60 -9.03 5.07 1.94
CA LEU A 60 -8.68 3.76 2.49
C LEU A 60 -9.42 2.63 1.76
N TRP A 61 -10.73 2.78 1.57
CA TRP A 61 -11.55 1.80 0.88
C TRP A 61 -11.07 1.56 -0.55
N PHE A 62 -10.89 2.65 -1.30
CA PHE A 62 -10.43 2.61 -2.68
C PHE A 62 -9.02 1.98 -2.79
N ALA A 63 -8.10 2.39 -1.92
CA ALA A 63 -6.75 1.83 -1.86
C ALA A 63 -6.79 0.31 -1.65
N CYS A 64 -7.56 -0.18 -0.66
CA CYS A 64 -7.73 -1.60 -0.38
C CYS A 64 -8.31 -2.36 -1.58
N VAL A 65 -9.40 -1.88 -2.19
CA VAL A 65 -10.07 -2.58 -3.30
C VAL A 65 -9.13 -2.76 -4.50
N HIS A 66 -8.35 -1.73 -4.83
CA HIS A 66 -7.60 -1.67 -6.09
C HIS A 66 -6.10 -1.93 -5.99
N HIS A 67 -5.57 -2.31 -4.82
CA HIS A 67 -4.11 -2.41 -4.64
C HIS A 67 -3.42 -3.42 -5.57
N THR A 68 -4.12 -4.47 -6.02
CA THR A 68 -3.59 -5.46 -6.96
C THR A 68 -3.89 -5.19 -8.44
N ASP A 69 -4.64 -4.13 -8.76
CA ASP A 69 -5.05 -3.83 -10.15
C ASP A 69 -3.94 -3.18 -10.99
N GLY A 70 -2.81 -2.84 -10.37
CA GLY A 70 -1.66 -2.22 -11.04
C GLY A 70 -1.83 -0.74 -11.37
N MET A 71 -2.84 -0.07 -10.79
CA MET A 71 -3.05 1.37 -10.94
C MET A 71 -1.91 2.19 -10.35
N THR A 72 -1.61 3.33 -10.97
CA THR A 72 -0.57 4.28 -10.53
C THR A 72 -1.06 5.72 -10.39
N GLU A 73 -2.37 5.95 -10.63
CA GLU A 73 -3.01 7.26 -10.58
C GLU A 73 -4.13 7.24 -9.54
N GLY A 74 -4.28 8.33 -8.79
CA GLY A 74 -5.24 8.47 -7.68
C GLY A 74 -4.80 9.55 -6.69
N ASP A 75 -5.52 9.70 -5.58
CA ASP A 75 -5.10 10.60 -4.50
C ASP A 75 -3.75 10.19 -3.91
N LEU A 76 -3.01 11.16 -3.35
CA LEU A 76 -1.67 10.93 -2.83
C LEU A 76 -1.62 9.82 -1.77
N SER A 77 -2.58 9.79 -0.84
CA SER A 77 -2.65 8.74 0.19
C SER A 77 -2.88 7.36 -0.42
N VAL A 78 -3.73 7.25 -1.44
CA VAL A 78 -3.99 6.01 -2.18
C VAL A 78 -2.72 5.52 -2.88
N GLN A 79 -2.06 6.42 -3.62
CA GLN A 79 -0.80 6.14 -4.31
C GLN A 79 0.28 5.61 -3.35
N VAL A 80 0.40 6.22 -2.16
CA VAL A 80 1.36 5.83 -1.13
C VAL A 80 1.01 4.48 -0.51
N CYS A 81 -0.27 4.15 -0.35
CA CYS A 81 -0.70 2.81 0.06
C CYS A 81 -0.23 1.74 -0.93
N TRP A 82 -0.48 1.95 -2.22
CA TRP A 82 -0.06 1.02 -3.26
C TRP A 82 1.46 0.92 -3.40
N ASP A 83 2.17 2.04 -3.26
CA ASP A 83 3.63 2.02 -3.22
C ASP A 83 4.15 1.23 -2.02
N ALA A 84 3.54 1.40 -0.84
CA ALA A 84 3.96 0.67 0.37
C ALA A 84 3.76 -0.84 0.21
N ASP A 85 2.63 -1.29 -0.33
CA ASP A 85 2.37 -2.70 -0.65
C ASP A 85 3.38 -3.24 -1.68
N ARG A 86 3.56 -2.52 -2.80
CA ARG A 86 4.49 -2.94 -3.87
C ARG A 86 5.94 -2.97 -3.40
N LEU A 87 6.34 -2.07 -2.50
CA LEU A 87 7.69 -2.06 -1.91
C LEU A 87 7.91 -3.20 -0.92
N ASP A 88 6.86 -3.85 -0.42
CA ASP A 88 6.93 -4.98 0.52
C ASP A 88 6.99 -6.34 -0.20
N LEU A 89 6.63 -6.40 -1.49
CA LEU A 89 6.72 -7.58 -2.35
C LEU A 89 8.07 -8.35 -2.35
N PRO A 90 9.25 -7.73 -2.14
CA PRO A 90 10.50 -8.47 -1.99
C PRO A 90 10.46 -9.55 -0.90
N ARG A 91 9.63 -9.38 0.14
CA ARG A 91 9.48 -10.38 1.22
C ARG A 91 8.95 -11.73 0.72
N VAL A 92 8.23 -11.72 -0.41
CA VAL A 92 7.70 -12.91 -1.08
C VAL A 92 8.42 -13.22 -2.39
N GLY A 93 9.60 -12.62 -2.62
CA GLY A 93 10.44 -12.88 -3.79
C GLY A 93 10.03 -12.17 -5.07
N ILE A 94 9.19 -11.14 -4.98
CA ILE A 94 8.76 -10.35 -6.15
C ILE A 94 9.48 -9.00 -6.14
N GLN A 95 10.21 -8.70 -7.22
CA GLN A 95 10.95 -7.44 -7.35
C GLN A 95 10.01 -6.32 -7.81
N PRO A 96 9.95 -5.16 -7.12
CA PRO A 96 9.11 -4.05 -7.52
C PRO A 96 9.62 -3.43 -8.82
N GLU A 97 8.69 -3.14 -9.74
CA GLU A 97 9.01 -2.52 -11.02
C GLU A 97 8.85 -0.98 -10.91
N PRO A 98 9.87 -0.16 -11.26
CA PRO A 98 9.81 1.29 -11.11
C PRO A 98 8.60 1.97 -11.76
N HIS A 99 8.12 1.44 -12.88
CA HIS A 99 6.99 1.99 -13.63
C HIS A 99 5.63 1.64 -13.00
N ARG A 100 5.59 0.74 -12.02
CA ARG A 100 4.42 0.44 -11.20
C ARG A 100 4.41 1.21 -9.88
N LEU A 101 5.43 2.01 -9.60
CA LEU A 101 5.45 2.87 -8.42
C LEU A 101 4.89 4.24 -8.79
N CYS A 102 4.04 4.77 -7.92
CA CYS A 102 3.30 6.01 -8.09
C CYS A 102 4.20 7.22 -7.80
N THR A 103 4.82 7.25 -6.62
CA THR A 103 5.54 8.42 -6.11
C THR A 103 7.03 8.39 -6.42
N GLU A 104 7.64 9.57 -6.56
CA GLU A 104 9.10 9.67 -6.71
C GLU A 104 9.83 9.16 -5.47
N ALA A 105 9.27 9.33 -4.27
CA ALA A 105 9.82 8.80 -3.02
C ALA A 105 9.95 7.27 -3.07
N ALA A 106 8.92 6.56 -3.52
CA ALA A 106 8.97 5.11 -3.70
C ALA A 106 9.99 4.69 -4.77
N LYS A 107 10.00 5.37 -5.92
CA LYS A 107 10.98 5.11 -6.99
C LYS A 107 12.41 5.35 -6.55
N GLN A 108 12.67 6.33 -5.68
CA GLN A 108 14.01 6.57 -5.13
C GLN A 108 14.44 5.44 -4.18
N ARG A 109 13.50 4.87 -3.42
CA ARG A 109 13.78 3.76 -2.49
C ARG A 109 14.38 2.55 -3.20
N ILE A 110 13.73 2.09 -4.27
CA ILE A 110 14.25 0.96 -5.07
C ILE A 110 15.60 1.26 -5.75
N ARG A 111 15.85 2.53 -6.15
CA ARG A 111 17.15 2.97 -6.69
C ARG A 111 18.26 2.91 -5.63
N SER A 112 17.93 3.29 -4.40
CA SER A 112 18.86 3.25 -3.26
C SER A 112 19.19 1.83 -2.80
N ASP A 113 18.22 0.92 -2.86
CA ASP A 113 18.43 -0.49 -2.49
C ASP A 113 19.30 -1.21 -3.52
N THR A 114 19.09 -0.94 -4.81
CA THR A 114 19.91 -1.47 -5.91
C THR A 114 21.37 -1.01 -5.79
N SER A 115 21.59 0.26 -5.43
CA SER A 115 22.95 0.81 -5.29
C SER A 115 23.67 0.35 -4.01
N ARG A 116 22.94 -0.08 -2.98
CA ARG A 116 23.52 -0.76 -1.81
C ARG A 116 23.88 -2.21 -2.09
N ALA A 117 23.02 -2.95 -2.80
CA ALA A 117 23.29 -4.34 -3.17
C ALA A 117 24.57 -4.49 -4.01
N GLY A 118 24.82 -3.55 -4.94
CA GLY A 118 26.06 -3.56 -5.76
C GLY A 118 27.36 -3.24 -5.01
N LYS A 119 27.29 -2.67 -3.79
CA LYS A 119 28.46 -2.36 -2.97
C LYS A 119 28.83 -3.47 -1.97
N ALA A 120 27.94 -4.42 -1.71
CA ALA A 120 28.15 -5.51 -0.75
C ALA A 120 28.86 -6.75 -1.37
N SER A 121 29.34 -6.65 -2.61
CA SER A 121 29.96 -7.76 -3.35
C SER A 121 31.49 -7.62 -3.55
N HIS A 122 32.18 -6.84 -2.72
CA HIS A 122 33.65 -6.70 -2.75
C HIS A 122 34.25 -6.90 -1.37
#